data_AF-A0A1S2GV09-F1
#
_entry.id   AF-A0A1S2GV09-F1
#
_cell.length_a   1.000
_cell.length_b   1.000
_cell.length_c   1.000
_cell.angle_alpha   90.00
_cell.angle_beta   90.00
_cell.angle_gamma   90.00
#
_symmetry.space_group_name_H-M   'P 1'
#
loop_
_entity.id
_entity.type
_entity.pdbx_description
1 polymer ?
#
loop_
_entity_poly.entity_id
_entity_poly.type
_entity_poly.pdbx_seq_one_letter_code
_entity_poly.pdbx_strand_id
1 'polypeptide(L)'
;MWEARWMPPEDASDAIRRAAGFLTVGEVAALAPGVSVLDSGSTLVGADVLIGSGTVVYPGVVLETRDGGRITVGPGVRLGPGAVTVLAVGSDVTIGDAAELGPGSVTVTSAVGAPVRIGAAVRLRGGAVVEGPASLGRGSQVLGSVAVRDVVLDGGGGHTEPDPDLRGAVVKGAGRVRGVRLAVGEVVAVGDLADIGDSTRTSQIRIERQRAHHPDAPRRRALD
;
A
#
# COMPACT_ATOMS: atom_id res chain seq x y z
N MET A 1 33.20 -20.36 35.99
CA MET A 1 33.57 -20.78 34.63
C MET A 1 32.33 -20.52 33.79
N TRP A 2 32.30 -19.41 33.04
CA TRP A 2 31.16 -19.05 32.19
C TRP A 2 31.57 -19.41 30.77
N GLU A 3 30.98 -20.46 30.20
CA GLU A 3 31.18 -20.76 28.78
C GLU A 3 30.21 -19.88 28.00
N ALA A 4 30.72 -18.79 27.45
CA ALA A 4 30.01 -18.06 26.42
C ALA A 4 29.88 -18.98 25.21
N ARG A 5 28.71 -19.61 25.03
CA ARG A 5 28.40 -20.31 23.78
C ARG A 5 28.36 -19.24 22.68
N TRP A 6 29.45 -19.14 21.91
CA TRP A 6 29.50 -18.30 20.71
C TRP A 6 28.50 -18.86 19.71
N MET A 7 27.38 -18.16 19.51
CA MET A 7 26.51 -18.39 18.38
C MET A 7 27.02 -17.55 17.21
N PRO A 8 27.14 -18.13 16.01
CA PRO A 8 27.36 -17.36 14.80
C PRO A 8 26.36 -16.19 14.70
N PRO A 9 26.77 -15.00 14.24
CA PRO A 9 25.88 -13.84 14.13
C PRO A 9 24.61 -14.11 13.31
N GLU A 10 24.69 -14.95 12.28
CA GLU A 10 23.56 -15.40 11.46
C GLU A 10 22.52 -16.20 12.28
N ASP A 11 22.97 -17.13 13.12
CA ASP A 11 22.10 -17.95 13.97
C ASP A 11 21.40 -17.10 15.04
N ALA A 12 22.12 -16.11 15.57
CA ALA A 12 21.55 -15.15 16.52
C ALA A 12 20.48 -14.26 15.86
N SER A 13 20.73 -13.78 14.64
CA SER A 13 19.77 -12.96 13.90
C SER A 13 18.49 -13.74 13.56
N ASP A 14 18.64 -14.99 13.10
CA ASP A 14 17.51 -15.86 12.78
C ASP A 14 16.69 -16.24 14.02
N ALA A 15 17.35 -16.47 15.16
CA ALA A 15 16.67 -16.68 16.44
C ALA A 15 15.85 -15.45 16.85
N ILE A 16 16.38 -14.23 16.70
CA ILE A 16 15.67 -12.98 16.98
C ILE A 16 14.48 -12.79 16.03
N ARG A 17 14.66 -13.06 14.73
CA ARG A 17 13.58 -12.98 13.73
C ARG A 17 12.42 -13.89 14.09
N ARG A 18 12.70 -15.17 14.38
CA ARG A 18 11.67 -16.15 14.78
C ARG A 18 10.98 -15.76 16.08
N ALA A 19 11.74 -15.29 17.08
CA ALA A 19 11.17 -14.82 18.34
C ALA A 19 10.22 -13.62 18.15
N ALA A 20 10.45 -12.81 17.12
CA ALA A 20 9.60 -11.69 16.73
C ALA A 20 8.49 -12.06 15.71
N GLY A 21 8.33 -13.35 15.36
CA GLY A 21 7.28 -13.81 14.44
C GLY A 21 7.61 -13.68 12.94
N PHE A 22 8.87 -13.40 12.61
CA PHE A 22 9.34 -13.28 11.23
C PHE A 22 10.02 -14.55 10.73
N LEU A 23 9.96 -14.75 9.41
CA LEU A 23 10.80 -15.68 8.68
C LEU A 23 12.29 -15.33 8.85
N THR A 24 13.15 -16.35 8.82
CA THR A 24 14.61 -16.17 8.76
C THR A 24 15.07 -15.58 7.43
N VAL A 25 16.34 -15.15 7.36
CA VAL A 25 16.93 -14.70 6.08
C VAL A 25 16.84 -15.80 5.02
N GLY A 26 17.12 -17.04 5.40
CA GLY A 26 17.06 -18.20 4.51
C GLY A 26 15.64 -18.52 4.06
N GLU A 27 14.66 -18.45 4.96
CA GLU A 27 13.24 -18.67 4.65
C GLU A 27 12.69 -17.58 3.71
N VAL A 28 13.08 -16.31 3.90
CA VAL A 28 12.74 -15.22 2.97
C VAL A 28 13.38 -15.45 1.60
N ALA A 29 14.66 -15.86 1.56
CA ALA A 29 15.34 -16.17 0.30
C ALA A 29 14.69 -17.36 -0.43
N ALA A 30 14.18 -18.35 0.31
CA ALA A 30 13.51 -19.53 -0.23
C ALA A 30 12.14 -19.24 -0.88
N LEU A 31 11.62 -18.00 -0.80
CA LEU A 31 10.46 -17.58 -1.59
C LEU A 31 10.76 -17.53 -3.09
N ALA A 32 12.05 -17.48 -3.47
CA ALA A 32 12.49 -17.62 -4.86
C ALA A 32 12.30 -19.07 -5.37
N PRO A 33 12.08 -19.27 -6.68
CA PRO A 33 11.96 -18.25 -7.72
C PRO A 33 10.56 -17.63 -7.82
N GLY A 34 9.61 -18.08 -7.00
CA GLY A 34 8.22 -17.61 -7.04
C GLY A 34 8.09 -16.12 -6.74
N VAL A 35 8.89 -15.61 -5.80
CA VAL A 35 8.97 -14.19 -5.43
C VAL A 35 10.40 -13.70 -5.65
N SER A 36 10.54 -12.54 -6.28
CA SER A 36 11.84 -11.89 -6.48
C SER A 36 12.15 -10.98 -5.28
N VAL A 37 12.79 -11.54 -4.25
CA VAL A 37 13.29 -10.76 -3.11
C VAL A 37 14.70 -10.28 -3.43
N LEU A 38 14.88 -8.95 -3.51
CA LEU A 38 16.15 -8.36 -3.94
C LEU A 38 17.23 -8.38 -2.85
N ASP A 39 16.82 -8.35 -1.58
CA ASP A 39 17.70 -8.47 -0.41
C ASP A 39 16.93 -9.06 0.77
N SER A 40 17.11 -10.36 1.03
CA SER A 40 16.46 -11.06 2.14
C SER A 40 17.00 -10.63 3.51
N GLY A 41 18.21 -10.05 3.57
CA GLY A 41 18.83 -9.60 4.81
C GLY A 41 18.17 -8.35 5.41
N SER A 42 17.60 -7.49 4.57
CA SER A 42 16.89 -6.26 4.99
C SER A 42 15.37 -6.35 4.90
N THR A 43 14.83 -7.48 4.45
CA THR A 43 13.39 -7.71 4.33
C THR A 43 12.89 -8.48 5.56
N LEU A 44 11.74 -8.07 6.11
CA LEU A 44 11.05 -8.79 7.17
C LEU A 44 9.67 -9.24 6.68
N VAL A 45 9.42 -10.55 6.73
CA VAL A 45 8.15 -11.17 6.33
C VAL A 45 7.66 -12.01 7.51
N GLY A 46 6.46 -11.72 8.00
CA GLY A 46 5.82 -12.50 9.05
C GLY A 46 5.57 -13.94 8.60
N ALA A 47 5.62 -14.89 9.53
CA ALA A 47 5.47 -16.31 9.21
C ALA A 47 4.13 -16.66 8.52
N ASP A 48 3.07 -15.90 8.80
CA ASP A 48 1.72 -16.12 8.25
C ASP A 48 1.40 -15.26 7.01
N VAL A 49 2.39 -14.57 6.46
CA VAL A 49 2.21 -13.72 5.27
C VAL A 49 2.21 -14.57 4.00
N LEU A 50 1.16 -14.40 3.19
CA LEU A 50 1.06 -15.07 1.88
C LEU A 50 1.47 -14.09 0.77
N ILE A 51 2.42 -14.50 -0.07
CA ILE A 51 2.91 -13.69 -1.19
C ILE A 51 2.74 -14.44 -2.51
N GLY A 52 1.99 -13.83 -3.43
CA GLY A 52 1.72 -14.38 -4.75
C GLY A 52 2.94 -14.33 -5.68
N SER A 53 2.97 -15.25 -6.64
CA SER A 53 4.06 -15.41 -7.60
C SER A 53 4.32 -14.16 -8.45
N GLY A 54 5.56 -13.95 -8.87
CA GLY A 54 5.98 -12.80 -9.67
C GLY A 54 6.06 -11.49 -8.88
N THR A 55 5.77 -11.51 -7.57
CA THR A 55 5.93 -10.34 -6.71
C THR A 55 7.41 -9.96 -6.61
N VAL A 56 7.68 -8.66 -6.65
CA VAL A 56 9.02 -8.10 -6.46
C VAL A 56 9.07 -7.37 -5.12
N VAL A 57 10.01 -7.77 -4.27
CA VAL A 57 10.20 -7.21 -2.93
C VAL A 57 11.54 -6.49 -2.88
N TYR A 58 11.50 -5.17 -2.74
CA TYR A 58 12.70 -4.35 -2.60
C TYR A 58 13.28 -4.42 -1.18
N PRO A 59 14.55 -4.00 -1.01
CA PRO A 59 15.17 -3.89 0.32
C PRO A 59 14.36 -2.99 1.26
N GLY A 60 14.30 -3.36 2.55
CA GLY A 60 13.63 -2.59 3.59
C GLY A 60 12.10 -2.74 3.65
N VAL A 61 11.52 -3.71 2.95
CA VAL A 61 10.09 -4.05 3.06
C VAL A 61 9.83 -4.81 4.37
N VAL A 62 8.75 -4.43 5.07
CA VAL A 62 8.27 -5.09 6.28
C VAL A 62 6.80 -5.50 6.10
N LEU A 63 6.52 -6.80 6.20
CA LEU A 63 5.18 -7.38 6.20
C LEU A 63 4.97 -8.06 7.55
N GLU A 64 4.16 -7.47 8.42
CA GLU A 64 4.02 -7.91 9.81
C GLU A 64 2.55 -8.18 10.19
N THR A 65 2.32 -9.29 10.88
CA THR A 65 1.02 -9.68 11.42
C THR A 65 1.05 -9.63 12.94
N ARG A 66 -0.03 -9.12 13.55
CA ARG A 66 -0.24 -9.07 15.01
C ARG A 66 -1.69 -9.40 15.35
N ASP A 67 -1.92 -9.92 16.54
CA ASP A 67 -3.25 -10.15 17.12
C ASP A 67 -4.21 -10.92 16.19
N GLY A 68 -3.68 -11.87 15.41
CA GLY A 68 -4.47 -12.68 14.47
C GLY A 68 -4.84 -12.01 13.14
N GLY A 69 -4.31 -10.82 12.85
CA GLY A 69 -4.41 -10.21 11.52
C GLY A 69 -3.63 -11.01 10.47
N ARG A 70 -4.11 -11.03 9.22
CA ARG A 70 -3.40 -11.69 8.09
C ARG A 70 -3.02 -10.69 7.01
N ILE A 71 -1.91 -10.96 6.33
CA ILE A 71 -1.51 -10.26 5.11
C ILE A 71 -1.56 -11.23 3.94
N THR A 72 -2.23 -10.83 2.86
CA THR A 72 -2.23 -11.56 1.59
C THR A 72 -1.83 -10.60 0.48
N VAL A 73 -0.75 -10.93 -0.23
CA VAL A 73 -0.24 -10.18 -1.39
C VAL A 73 -0.51 -10.99 -2.65
N GLY A 74 -1.22 -10.41 -3.60
CA GLY A 74 -1.53 -11.05 -4.89
C GLY A 74 -0.31 -11.18 -5.81
N PRO A 75 -0.43 -11.89 -6.94
CA PRO A 75 0.65 -12.04 -7.91
C PRO A 75 1.10 -10.73 -8.55
N GLY A 76 2.37 -10.67 -8.94
CA GLY A 76 2.94 -9.57 -9.72
C GLY A 76 2.99 -8.21 -8.99
N VAL A 77 2.77 -8.18 -7.68
CA VAL A 77 2.84 -6.94 -6.89
C VAL A 77 4.27 -6.42 -6.85
N ARG A 78 4.43 -5.09 -6.76
CA ARG A 78 5.72 -4.44 -6.53
C ARG A 78 5.70 -3.73 -5.18
N LEU A 79 6.55 -4.17 -4.26
CA LEU A 79 6.76 -3.57 -2.96
C LEU A 79 8.09 -2.81 -2.97
N GLY A 80 8.04 -1.51 -3.23
CA GLY A 80 9.17 -0.59 -3.39
C GLY A 80 9.32 -0.05 -4.82
N PRO A 81 10.40 0.69 -5.13
CA PRO A 81 11.53 1.02 -4.24
C PRO A 81 11.17 2.05 -3.15
N GLY A 82 11.75 1.91 -1.97
CA GLY A 82 11.46 2.73 -0.78
C GLY A 82 10.91 1.88 0.37
N ALA A 83 10.83 2.46 1.57
CA ALA A 83 10.31 1.77 2.74
C ALA A 83 8.82 1.46 2.56
N VAL A 84 8.48 0.18 2.50
CA VAL A 84 7.08 -0.28 2.48
C VAL A 84 6.82 -1.07 3.74
N THR A 85 5.88 -0.60 4.55
CA THR A 85 5.42 -1.30 5.75
C THR A 85 3.96 -1.68 5.59
N VAL A 86 3.66 -2.97 5.71
CA VAL A 86 2.30 -3.48 5.79
C VAL A 86 2.14 -4.16 7.14
N LEU A 87 1.24 -3.63 7.97
CA LEU A 87 0.97 -4.12 9.31
C LEU A 87 -0.49 -4.54 9.43
N ALA A 88 -0.74 -5.82 9.66
CA ALA A 88 -2.08 -6.34 9.92
C ALA A 88 -2.28 -6.57 11.42
N VAL A 89 -3.16 -5.80 12.07
CA VAL A 89 -3.43 -5.92 13.52
C VAL A 89 -4.89 -6.28 13.76
N GLY A 90 -5.16 -7.53 14.18
CA GLY A 90 -6.52 -7.99 14.51
C GLY A 90 -7.54 -7.95 13.36
N SER A 91 -7.10 -7.65 12.14
CA SER A 91 -7.89 -7.66 10.91
C SER A 91 -6.98 -7.77 9.69
N ASP A 92 -7.55 -8.20 8.58
CA ASP A 92 -6.75 -8.54 7.40
C ASP A 92 -6.35 -7.31 6.58
N VAL A 93 -5.17 -7.41 5.96
CA VAL A 93 -4.75 -6.57 4.84
C VAL A 93 -4.64 -7.45 3.59
N THR A 94 -5.41 -7.14 2.56
CA THR A 94 -5.35 -7.83 1.26
C THR A 94 -4.86 -6.87 0.19
N ILE A 95 -3.82 -7.24 -0.55
CA ILE A 95 -3.25 -6.49 -1.68
C ILE A 95 -3.49 -7.28 -2.96
N GLY A 96 -4.23 -6.70 -3.89
CA GLY A 96 -4.58 -7.32 -5.16
C GLY A 96 -3.44 -7.31 -6.17
N ASP A 97 -3.64 -8.11 -7.21
CA ASP A 97 -2.65 -8.41 -8.25
C ASP A 97 -2.08 -7.15 -8.91
N ALA A 98 -0.80 -7.18 -9.24
CA ALA A 98 -0.10 -6.10 -9.94
C ALA A 98 -0.24 -4.70 -9.28
N ALA A 99 -0.58 -4.64 -7.99
CA ALA A 99 -0.52 -3.40 -7.24
C ALA A 99 0.93 -2.91 -7.08
N GLU A 100 1.08 -1.59 -6.98
CA GLU A 100 2.37 -0.93 -6.84
C GLU A 100 2.38 -0.12 -5.53
N LEU A 101 3.17 -0.55 -4.56
CA LEU A 101 3.42 0.17 -3.32
C LEU A 101 4.83 0.76 -3.43
N GLY A 102 4.92 2.04 -3.75
CA GLY A 102 6.17 2.72 -4.10
C GLY A 102 6.17 3.23 -5.55
N PRO A 103 7.09 4.14 -5.93
CA PRO A 103 8.24 4.57 -5.14
C PRO A 103 7.91 5.53 -3.98
N GLY A 104 8.85 5.63 -3.05
CA GLY A 104 8.72 6.42 -1.82
C GLY A 104 8.20 5.58 -0.66
N SER A 105 8.04 6.19 0.52
CA SER A 105 7.48 5.48 1.66
C SER A 105 6.00 5.14 1.43
N VAL A 106 5.60 3.94 1.84
CA VAL A 106 4.20 3.51 1.88
C VAL A 106 3.95 2.76 3.18
N THR A 107 2.90 3.15 3.89
CA THR A 107 2.47 2.45 5.10
C THR A 107 1.03 2.02 4.94
N VAL A 108 0.75 0.74 5.20
CA VAL A 108 -0.61 0.18 5.20
C VAL A 108 -0.85 -0.50 6.54
N THR A 109 -1.88 -0.07 7.26
CA THR A 109 -2.17 -0.57 8.61
C THR A 109 -3.64 -0.93 8.77
N SER A 110 -3.94 -2.18 9.13
CA SER A 110 -5.27 -2.55 9.66
C SER A 110 -5.29 -2.46 11.19
N ALA A 111 -6.48 -2.41 11.75
CA ALA A 111 -6.72 -2.50 13.19
C ALA A 111 -7.92 -3.42 13.45
N VAL A 112 -8.15 -3.79 14.71
CA VAL A 112 -9.29 -4.64 15.10
C VAL A 112 -10.61 -4.05 14.57
N GLY A 113 -11.34 -4.83 13.78
CA GLY A 113 -12.60 -4.40 13.15
C GLY A 113 -12.45 -3.42 11.98
N ALA A 114 -11.22 -3.18 11.53
CA ALA A 114 -10.87 -2.15 10.55
C ALA A 114 -9.94 -2.73 9.46
N PRO A 115 -10.46 -3.61 8.56
CA PRO A 115 -9.67 -4.24 7.52
C PRO A 115 -9.24 -3.26 6.43
N VAL A 116 -8.16 -3.57 5.73
CA VAL A 116 -7.71 -2.83 4.54
C VAL A 116 -7.76 -3.74 3.32
N ARG A 117 -8.48 -3.31 2.29
CA ARG A 117 -8.59 -4.01 1.00
C ARG A 117 -8.02 -3.12 -0.10
N ILE A 118 -6.93 -3.55 -0.71
CA ILE A 118 -6.28 -2.92 -1.85
C ILE A 118 -6.55 -3.79 -3.06
N GLY A 119 -7.22 -3.26 -4.07
CA GLY A 119 -7.57 -3.95 -5.30
C GLY A 119 -6.39 -4.13 -6.26
N ALA A 120 -6.64 -4.84 -7.37
CA ALA A 120 -5.64 -5.04 -8.41
C ALA A 120 -5.22 -3.72 -9.07
N ALA A 121 -3.95 -3.63 -9.50
CA ALA A 121 -3.37 -2.47 -10.17
C ALA A 121 -3.52 -1.13 -9.42
N VAL A 122 -3.74 -1.17 -8.10
CA VAL A 122 -3.74 0.03 -7.24
C VAL A 122 -2.33 0.58 -7.12
N ARG A 123 -2.21 1.91 -7.03
CA ARG A 123 -0.92 2.59 -6.85
C ARG A 123 -0.92 3.40 -5.55
N LEU A 124 -0.03 3.05 -4.63
CA LEU A 124 0.28 3.81 -3.42
C LEU A 124 1.69 4.38 -3.56
N ARG A 125 1.87 5.70 -3.57
CA ARG A 125 3.18 6.31 -3.89
C ARG A 125 3.44 7.59 -3.12
N GLY A 126 4.71 7.92 -2.94
CA GLY A 126 5.14 9.27 -2.53
C GLY A 126 4.84 9.65 -1.08
N GLY A 127 4.78 8.68 -0.16
CA GLY A 127 4.46 8.90 1.25
C GLY A 127 3.04 8.51 1.65
N ALA A 128 2.36 7.70 0.83
CA ALA A 128 0.98 7.30 1.09
C ALA A 128 0.86 6.47 2.37
N VAL A 129 -0.10 6.84 3.23
CA VAL A 129 -0.47 6.09 4.42
C VAL A 129 -1.92 5.64 4.28
N VAL A 130 -2.19 4.34 4.41
CA VAL A 130 -3.53 3.76 4.33
C VAL A 130 -3.86 3.10 5.66
N GLU A 131 -4.84 3.66 6.37
CA GLU A 131 -5.30 3.15 7.66
C GLU A 131 -6.71 2.57 7.56
N GLY A 132 -6.91 1.44 8.22
CA GLY A 132 -8.21 0.78 8.29
C GLY A 132 -9.30 1.61 9.00
N PRO A 133 -10.58 1.40 8.62
CA PRO A 133 -11.03 0.59 7.50
C PRO A 133 -10.77 1.30 6.16
N ALA A 134 -10.38 0.57 5.12
CA ALA A 134 -10.22 1.15 3.78
C ALA A 134 -10.50 0.13 2.68
N SER A 135 -11.16 0.58 1.60
CA SER A 135 -11.41 -0.22 0.40
C SER A 135 -10.99 0.56 -0.84
N LEU A 136 -9.88 0.16 -1.45
CA LEU A 136 -9.33 0.77 -2.66
C LEU A 136 -9.63 -0.16 -3.83
N GLY A 137 -10.57 0.21 -4.69
CA GLY A 137 -10.98 -0.58 -5.85
C GLY A 137 -9.87 -0.70 -6.90
N ARG A 138 -10.03 -1.62 -7.85
CA ARG A 138 -9.08 -1.85 -8.94
C ARG A 138 -8.67 -0.53 -9.62
N GLY A 139 -7.37 -0.32 -9.83
CA GLY A 139 -6.85 0.85 -10.54
C GLY A 139 -6.96 2.19 -9.80
N SER A 140 -7.54 2.22 -8.59
CA SER A 140 -7.55 3.42 -7.74
C SER A 140 -6.14 3.80 -7.26
N GLN A 141 -5.97 5.03 -6.80
CA GLN A 141 -4.63 5.57 -6.50
C GLN A 141 -4.62 6.45 -5.26
N VAL A 142 -3.54 6.37 -4.47
CA VAL A 142 -3.21 7.28 -3.36
C VAL A 142 -1.80 7.80 -3.57
N LEU A 143 -1.67 9.09 -3.86
CA LEU A 143 -0.47 9.69 -4.43
C LEU A 143 0.01 10.89 -3.61
N GLY A 144 1.25 10.82 -3.12
CA GLY A 144 1.86 11.87 -2.31
C GLY A 144 1.78 11.56 -0.81
N SER A 145 2.19 12.54 0.00
CA SER A 145 2.27 12.41 1.46
C SER A 145 0.89 12.59 2.10
N VAL A 146 -0.01 11.68 1.76
CA VAL A 146 -1.41 11.71 2.18
C VAL A 146 -1.75 10.46 2.99
N ALA A 147 -2.37 10.69 4.16
CA ALA A 147 -2.93 9.62 4.98
C ALA A 147 -4.43 9.50 4.73
N VAL A 148 -4.89 8.30 4.39
CA VAL A 148 -6.31 8.00 4.14
C VAL A 148 -6.82 7.03 5.20
N ARG A 149 -8.04 7.27 5.70
CA ARG A 149 -8.72 6.39 6.65
C ARG A 149 -10.21 6.40 6.45
N ASP A 150 -10.88 5.27 6.63
CA ASP A 150 -12.33 5.18 6.42
C ASP A 150 -12.72 5.68 5.01
N VAL A 151 -12.03 5.16 4.00
CA VAL A 151 -12.22 5.56 2.59
C VAL A 151 -12.70 4.40 1.72
N VAL A 152 -13.56 4.71 0.75
CA VAL A 152 -13.89 3.79 -0.36
C VAL A 152 -13.55 4.52 -1.65
N LEU A 153 -12.64 3.95 -2.41
CA LEU A 153 -12.28 4.45 -3.74
C LEU A 153 -12.81 3.44 -4.75
N ASP A 154 -13.77 3.84 -5.58
CA ASP A 154 -14.33 2.95 -6.59
C ASP A 154 -13.27 2.56 -7.63
N GLY A 155 -13.40 1.32 -8.09
CA GLY A 155 -12.49 0.73 -9.06
C GLY A 155 -12.83 1.11 -10.50
N GLY A 156 -11.82 1.25 -11.33
CA GLY A 156 -11.94 1.55 -12.75
C GLY A 156 -10.69 1.12 -13.52
N GLY A 157 -10.46 1.78 -14.66
CA GLY A 157 -9.18 1.69 -15.37
C GLY A 157 -8.02 2.19 -14.50
N GLY A 158 -6.83 1.60 -14.67
CA GLY A 158 -5.64 2.06 -13.96
C GLY A 158 -5.15 3.42 -14.46
N HIS A 159 -3.97 3.85 -14.00
CA HIS A 159 -3.38 5.12 -14.44
C HIS A 159 -3.13 5.23 -15.96
N THR A 160 -3.00 4.08 -16.64
CA THR A 160 -2.83 4.01 -18.09
C THR A 160 -4.13 4.08 -18.88
N GLU A 161 -5.29 4.08 -18.22
CA GLU A 161 -6.58 4.27 -18.89
C GLU A 161 -6.61 5.67 -19.51
N PRO A 162 -6.76 5.78 -20.84
CA PRO A 162 -6.71 7.07 -21.53
C PRO A 162 -7.87 7.99 -21.15
N ASP A 163 -9.06 7.45 -20.86
CA ASP A 163 -10.21 8.25 -20.46
C ASP A 163 -10.24 8.49 -18.93
N PRO A 164 -10.01 9.73 -18.44
CA PRO A 164 -10.00 10.00 -17.01
C PRO A 164 -11.34 9.72 -16.31
N ASP A 165 -12.46 9.74 -17.04
CA ASP A 165 -13.76 9.46 -16.45
C ASP A 165 -13.98 7.97 -16.16
N LEU A 166 -13.15 7.10 -16.75
CA LEU A 166 -13.18 5.65 -16.55
C LEU A 166 -12.07 5.17 -15.59
N ARG A 167 -11.19 6.06 -15.14
CA ARG A 167 -10.11 5.73 -14.19
C ARG A 167 -10.68 5.40 -12.82
N GLY A 168 -10.01 4.52 -12.08
CA GLY A 168 -10.28 4.34 -10.66
C GLY A 168 -10.12 5.65 -9.90
N ALA A 169 -10.82 5.77 -8.77
CA ALA A 169 -10.80 6.97 -7.94
C ALA A 169 -9.39 7.30 -7.42
N VAL A 170 -9.11 8.59 -7.22
CA VAL A 170 -7.78 9.08 -6.85
C VAL A 170 -7.82 9.97 -5.61
N VAL A 171 -6.90 9.73 -4.68
CA VAL A 171 -6.53 10.70 -3.64
C VAL A 171 -5.11 11.17 -3.92
N LYS A 172 -4.88 12.48 -3.96
CA LYS A 172 -3.54 13.04 -4.20
C LYS A 172 -3.21 14.23 -3.30
N GLY A 173 -1.92 14.53 -3.15
CA GLY A 173 -1.42 15.73 -2.51
C GLY A 173 -0.75 15.46 -1.15
N ALA A 174 -0.91 16.36 -0.20
CA ALA A 174 -0.31 16.26 1.13
C ALA A 174 -1.34 16.57 2.23
N GLY A 175 -1.49 15.68 3.22
CA GLY A 175 -2.41 15.88 4.33
C GLY A 175 -3.16 14.62 4.76
N ARG A 176 -4.40 14.78 5.22
CA ARG A 176 -5.25 13.67 5.69
C ARG A 176 -6.61 13.68 5.01
N VAL A 177 -7.11 12.50 4.65
CA VAL A 177 -8.46 12.27 4.10
C VAL A 177 -9.16 11.23 4.95
N ARG A 178 -10.36 11.55 5.45
CA ARG A 178 -11.15 10.61 6.25
C ARG A 178 -12.63 10.62 5.86
N GLY A 179 -13.24 9.43 5.82
CA GLY A 179 -14.70 9.30 5.65
C GLY A 179 -15.18 9.59 4.22
N VAL A 180 -14.28 9.50 3.23
CA VAL A 180 -14.57 9.90 1.85
C VAL A 180 -14.87 8.68 0.99
N ARG A 181 -15.94 8.77 0.20
CA ARG A 181 -16.28 7.79 -0.83
C ARG A 181 -16.14 8.47 -2.19
N LEU A 182 -15.31 7.92 -3.07
CA LEU A 182 -15.05 8.47 -4.40
C LEU A 182 -15.51 7.49 -5.47
N ALA A 183 -16.27 7.98 -6.43
CA ALA A 183 -16.70 7.23 -7.60
C ALA A 183 -15.61 7.15 -8.68
N VAL A 184 -15.85 6.31 -9.68
CA VAL A 184 -15.00 6.20 -10.87
C VAL A 184 -14.85 7.58 -11.54
N GLY A 185 -13.60 7.91 -11.86
CA GLY A 185 -13.20 9.17 -12.47
C GLY A 185 -13.17 10.35 -11.50
N GLU A 186 -13.37 10.14 -10.19
CA GLU A 186 -13.27 11.21 -9.19
C GLU A 186 -11.87 11.31 -8.58
N VAL A 187 -11.56 12.51 -8.08
CA VAL A 187 -10.31 12.83 -7.40
C VAL A 187 -10.55 13.76 -6.21
N VAL A 188 -9.80 13.52 -5.14
CA VAL A 188 -9.56 14.47 -4.06
C VAL A 188 -8.10 14.91 -4.10
N ALA A 189 -7.88 16.23 -4.14
CA ALA A 189 -6.57 16.83 -3.99
C ALA A 189 -6.50 17.54 -2.63
N VAL A 190 -5.57 17.13 -1.77
CA VAL A 190 -5.36 17.73 -0.43
C VAL A 190 -4.08 18.55 -0.42
N GLY A 191 -4.13 19.71 0.23
CA GLY A 191 -2.92 20.51 0.46
C GLY A 191 -2.48 21.34 -0.75
N ASP A 192 -3.43 21.83 -1.56
CA ASP A 192 -3.09 22.93 -2.48
C ASP A 192 -2.54 24.12 -1.66
N LEU A 193 -1.37 24.63 -2.07
CA LEU A 193 -0.68 25.77 -1.46
C LEU A 193 -1.56 27.04 -1.38
N ALA A 194 -2.69 27.08 -2.09
CA ALA A 194 -3.68 28.15 -2.03
C ALA A 194 -4.36 28.28 -0.65
N ASP A 195 -4.32 27.26 0.21
CA ASP A 195 -4.97 27.25 1.52
C ASP A 195 -4.05 27.68 2.68
N ILE A 196 -2.77 27.97 2.44
CA ILE A 196 -1.79 28.31 3.50
C ILE A 196 -2.07 29.69 4.16
N GLY A 197 -2.97 30.49 3.59
CA GLY A 197 -3.30 31.84 4.07
C GLY A 197 -4.44 31.95 5.09
N ASP A 198 -5.22 30.89 5.36
CA ASP A 198 -6.40 30.97 6.23
C ASP A 198 -6.50 29.75 7.16
N SER A 199 -5.87 29.85 8.33
CA SER A 199 -5.85 28.80 9.37
C SER A 199 -7.21 28.55 10.04
N THR A 200 -8.27 29.26 9.63
CA THR A 200 -9.61 29.12 10.20
C THR A 200 -10.58 28.31 9.34
N ARG A 201 -10.20 27.96 8.10
CA ARG A 201 -11.00 27.06 7.28
C ARG A 201 -10.63 25.61 7.59
N THR A 202 -11.60 24.87 8.08
CA THR A 202 -11.62 23.42 7.82
C THR A 202 -11.64 23.28 6.30
N SER A 203 -10.50 23.04 5.65
CA SER A 203 -10.43 22.82 4.21
C SER A 203 -11.45 21.74 3.85
N GLN A 204 -12.57 22.14 3.26
CA GLN A 204 -13.60 21.21 2.84
C GLN A 204 -12.96 20.32 1.78
N ILE A 205 -13.01 19.01 2.01
CA ILE A 205 -12.54 18.06 1.02
C ILE A 205 -13.40 18.23 -0.24
N ARG A 206 -12.80 18.77 -1.30
CA ARG A 206 -13.47 18.96 -2.57
C ARG A 206 -13.28 17.71 -3.44
N ILE A 207 -14.39 17.11 -3.83
CA ILE A 207 -14.41 16.01 -4.80
C ILE A 207 -14.57 16.62 -6.19
N GLU A 208 -13.67 16.27 -7.09
CA GLU A 208 -13.65 16.76 -8.47
C GLU A 208 -13.58 15.59 -9.46
N ARG A 209 -13.88 15.87 -10.73
CA ARG A 209 -13.61 14.91 -11.82
C ARG A 209 -12.14 14.97 -12.17
N GLN A 210 -11.51 13.81 -12.36
CA GLN A 210 -10.14 13.70 -12.89
C GLN A 210 -10.00 14.40 -14.23
N ARG A 211 -11.06 14.45 -15.06
CA ARG A 211 -11.09 15.21 -16.31
C ARG A 211 -10.79 16.70 -16.12
N ALA A 212 -11.14 17.31 -14.99
CA ALA A 212 -10.81 18.72 -14.73
C ALA A 212 -9.29 18.96 -14.71
N HIS A 213 -8.50 17.93 -14.40
CA HIS A 213 -7.04 17.94 -14.42
C HIS A 213 -6.44 17.45 -15.77
N HIS A 214 -7.29 16.96 -16.67
CA HIS A 214 -6.93 16.38 -17.98
C HIS A 214 -8.00 16.72 -19.05
N PRO A 215 -8.19 18.00 -19.40
CA PRO A 215 -9.31 18.43 -20.25
C PRO A 215 -9.25 17.84 -21.66
N ASP A 216 -8.04 17.70 -22.21
CA ASP A 216 -7.81 17.26 -23.59
C ASP A 216 -7.70 15.72 -23.73
N ALA A 217 -7.91 14.98 -22.63
CA ALA A 217 -7.81 13.53 -22.65
C ALA A 217 -8.96 12.89 -23.45
N PRO A 218 -8.69 11.76 -24.16
CA PRO A 218 -9.70 11.07 -24.95
C PRO A 218 -10.98 10.76 -24.17
N ARG A 219 -12.10 10.70 -24.89
CA ARG A 219 -13.36 10.11 -24.41
C ARG A 219 -13.56 8.77 -25.07
N ARG A 220 -13.74 7.70 -24.28
CA ARG A 220 -14.30 6.47 -24.85
C ARG A 220 -15.78 6.71 -25.10
N ARG A 221 -16.23 6.41 -26.32
CA ARG A 221 -17.67 6.27 -26.57
C ARG A 221 -18.16 5.09 -25.74
N ALA A 222 -19.34 5.21 -25.13
CA ALA A 222 -20.03 4.04 -24.62
C ALA A 222 -20.13 3.06 -25.78
N LEU A 223 -19.60 1.85 -25.59
CA LEU A 223 -19.96 0.74 -26.46
C LEU A 223 -21.38 0.39 -26.02
N ASP A 224 -22.35 0.62 -26.91
CA ASP A 224 -23.74 0.17 -26.76
C ASP A 224 -23.80 -1.36 -26.60
#